data_AF-A0A955X3W0-F1
#
_entry.id   AF-A0A955X3W0-F1
#
_cell.length_a   1.000
_cell.length_b   1.000
_cell.length_c   1.000
_cell.angle_alpha   90.00
_cell.angle_beta   90.00
_cell.angle_gamma   90.00
#
_symmetry.space_group_name_H-M   'P 1'
#
loop_
_entity.id
_entity.type
_entity.pdbx_description
1 polymer ?
#
loop_
_entity_poly.entity_id
_entity_poly.type
_entity_poly.pdbx_seq_one_letter_code
_entity_poly.pdbx_strand_id
1 'polypeptide(L)'
;MNARDLLDRADGIFFEGDVVRGWVEQLAKRTRGAIEAAKGNKYFETEWKPEFEELEGALDALRNAQEQLEMFQAAVKKRGA
;
A
#
# COMPACT_ATOMS: atom_id res chain seq x y z
N MET A 1 23.46 -9.34 21.29
CA MET A 1 22.80 -8.42 20.34
C MET A 1 22.98 -7.02 20.89
N ASN A 2 23.78 -6.21 20.21
CA ASN A 2 24.18 -4.85 20.62
C ASN A 2 23.08 -3.86 20.17
N ALA A 3 22.89 -2.75 20.90
CA ALA A 3 21.97 -1.67 20.51
C ALA A 3 22.19 -1.18 19.06
N ARG A 4 23.42 -1.24 18.55
CA ARG A 4 23.79 -0.94 17.17
C ARG A 4 23.23 -1.95 16.16
N ASP A 5 23.24 -3.25 16.47
CA ASP A 5 22.65 -4.29 15.60
C ASP A 5 21.12 -4.13 15.48
N LEU A 6 20.49 -3.61 16.54
CA LEU A 6 19.06 -3.32 16.55
C LEU A 6 18.71 -2.08 15.71
N LEU A 7 19.60 -1.08 15.70
CA LEU A 7 19.43 0.13 14.88
C LEU A 7 19.62 -0.16 13.40
N ASP A 8 20.67 -0.89 13.02
CA ASP A 8 20.92 -1.26 11.62
C ASP A 8 19.78 -2.13 11.05
N ARG A 9 19.19 -3.00 11.88
CA ARG A 9 17.99 -3.76 11.50
C ARG A 9 16.74 -2.90 11.35
N ALA A 10 16.57 -1.90 12.23
CA ALA A 10 15.45 -0.97 12.11
C ALA A 10 15.56 -0.16 10.80
N ASP A 11 16.75 0.36 10.48
CA ASP A 11 17.00 1.12 9.25
C ASP A 11 16.74 0.29 7.98
N GLY A 12 17.12 -1.00 7.98
CA GLY A 12 16.79 -1.92 6.89
C GLY A 12 15.27 -2.11 6.71
N ILE A 13 14.53 -2.27 7.81
CA ILE A 13 13.07 -2.37 7.79
C ILE A 13 12.43 -1.06 7.27
N PHE A 14 13.02 0.10 7.57
CA PHE A 14 12.54 1.40 7.07
C PHE A 14 12.74 1.56 5.57
N PHE A 15 13.94 1.23 5.07
CA PHE A 15 14.24 1.32 3.65
C PHE A 15 13.32 0.41 2.83
N GLU A 16 13.14 -0.84 3.26
CA GLU A 16 12.21 -1.77 2.63
C GLU A 16 10.76 -1.26 2.70
N GLY A 17 10.36 -0.67 3.84
CA GLY A 17 9.04 -0.06 4.01
C GLY A 17 8.76 1.13 3.09
N ASP A 18 9.76 1.99 2.84
CA ASP A 18 9.62 3.15 1.93
C ASP A 18 9.53 2.71 0.46
N VAL A 19 10.30 1.69 0.06
CA VAL A 19 10.19 1.08 -1.28
C VAL A 19 8.80 0.46 -1.49
N VAL A 20 8.30 -0.27 -0.49
CA VAL A 20 6.95 -0.85 -0.52
C VAL A 20 5.89 0.23 -0.59
N ARG A 21 6.02 1.34 0.16
CA ARG A 21 5.07 2.46 0.11
C ARG A 21 4.97 3.09 -1.29
N GLY A 22 6.11 3.31 -1.93
CA GLY A 22 6.14 3.85 -3.30
C GLY A 22 5.48 2.92 -4.32
N TRP A 23 5.69 1.60 -4.18
CA TRP A 23 5.01 0.59 -4.99
C TRP A 23 3.49 0.57 -4.76
N VAL A 24 3.06 0.61 -3.49
CA VAL A 24 1.66 0.63 -3.07
C VAL A 24 0.93 1.84 -3.65
N GLU A 25 1.53 3.04 -3.58
CA GLU A 25 0.96 4.27 -4.15
C GLU A 25 0.79 4.18 -5.68
N GLN A 26 1.82 3.70 -6.38
CA GLN A 26 1.76 3.55 -7.84
C GLN A 26 0.71 2.54 -8.27
N LEU A 27 0.63 1.41 -7.58
CA LEU A 27 -0.35 0.37 -7.84
C LEU A 27 -1.76 0.90 -7.60
N ALA A 28 -2.00 1.56 -6.46
CA ALA A 28 -3.28 2.18 -6.14
C ALA A 28 -3.72 3.21 -7.20
N LYS A 29 -2.79 4.04 -7.70
CA LYS A 29 -3.06 5.02 -8.76
C LYS A 29 -3.49 4.36 -10.07
N ARG A 30 -2.80 3.28 -10.48
CA ARG A 30 -3.13 2.55 -11.72
C ARG A 30 -4.48 1.85 -11.61
N THR A 31 -4.74 1.21 -10.47
CA THR A 31 -6.01 0.54 -10.17
C THR A 31 -7.19 1.53 -10.20
N ARG A 32 -7.03 2.71 -9.59
CA ARG A 32 -8.07 3.76 -9.63
C ARG A 32 -8.38 4.23 -11.07
N GLY A 33 -7.35 4.37 -11.91
CA GLY A 33 -7.53 4.72 -13.32
C GLY A 33 -8.28 3.64 -14.11
N ALA A 34 -8.00 2.37 -13.84
CA ALA A 34 -8.71 1.24 -14.46
C ALA A 34 -10.18 1.17 -14.02
N ILE A 35 -10.45 1.36 -12.72
CA ILE A 35 -11.79 1.42 -12.12
C ILE A 35 -12.63 2.53 -12.77
N GLU A 36 -12.10 3.75 -12.88
CA GLU A 36 -12.84 4.87 -13.49
C GLU A 36 -13.09 4.65 -14.98
N ALA A 37 -12.15 4.04 -15.71
CA ALA A 37 -12.36 3.67 -17.11
C ALA A 37 -13.43 2.58 -17.28
N ALA A 38 -13.49 1.62 -16.34
CA ALA A 38 -14.46 0.52 -16.37
C ALA A 38 -15.89 1.02 -16.13
N LYS A 39 -16.10 1.98 -15.20
CA LYS A 39 -17.42 2.57 -14.91
C LYS A 39 -18.09 3.25 -16.11
N GLY A 40 -17.30 3.74 -17.07
CA GLY A 40 -17.82 4.35 -18.31
C GLY A 40 -18.19 3.34 -19.40
N ASN A 41 -17.91 2.06 -19.20
CA ASN A 41 -18.12 1.02 -20.20
C ASN A 41 -19.53 0.42 -20.10
N LYS A 42 -20.26 0.38 -21.22
CA LYS A 42 -21.61 -0.22 -21.29
C LYS A 42 -21.66 -1.72 -20.99
N TYR A 43 -20.52 -2.42 -21.07
CA TYR A 43 -20.39 -3.85 -20.75
C TYR A 43 -19.95 -4.10 -19.30
N PHE A 44 -19.77 -3.05 -18.50
CA PHE A 44 -19.24 -3.12 -17.15
C PHE A 44 -19.97 -4.14 -16.28
N GLU A 45 -21.29 -4.00 -16.16
CA GLU A 45 -22.13 -4.86 -15.30
C GLU A 45 -22.13 -6.33 -15.73
N THR A 46 -21.91 -6.62 -17.01
CA THR A 46 -22.06 -7.97 -17.57
C THR A 46 -20.74 -8.71 -17.77
N GLU A 47 -19.65 -7.98 -17.98
CA GLU A 47 -18.37 -8.57 -18.36
C GLU A 47 -17.23 -8.26 -17.39
N TRP A 48 -17.20 -7.06 -16.78
CA TRP A 48 -16.00 -6.56 -16.08
C TRP A 48 -16.22 -6.31 -14.59
N LYS A 49 -17.44 -6.51 -14.10
CA LYS A 49 -17.82 -6.32 -12.70
C LYS A 49 -17.02 -7.20 -11.73
N PRO A 50 -16.77 -8.49 -12.01
CA PRO A 50 -15.96 -9.33 -11.11
C PRO A 50 -14.52 -8.82 -10.99
N GLU A 51 -13.87 -8.51 -12.11
CA GLU A 51 -12.50 -7.98 -12.14
C GLU A 51 -12.42 -6.61 -11.47
N PHE A 52 -13.46 -5.80 -11.58
CA PHE A 52 -13.58 -4.53 -10.87
C PHE A 52 -13.65 -4.72 -9.35
N GLU A 53 -14.48 -5.65 -8.87
CA GLU A 53 -14.61 -5.96 -7.44
C GLU A 53 -13.30 -6.52 -6.86
N GLU A 54 -12.58 -7.35 -7.61
CA GLU A 54 -11.24 -7.82 -7.22
C GLU A 54 -10.23 -6.66 -7.13
N LEU A 55 -10.27 -5.73 -8.10
CA LEU A 55 -9.42 -4.55 -8.11
C LEU A 55 -9.74 -3.59 -6.94
N GLU A 56 -11.01 -3.40 -6.60
CA GLU A 56 -11.41 -2.63 -5.41
C GLU A 56 -10.91 -3.30 -4.12
N GLY A 57 -11.07 -4.62 -3.99
CA GLY A 57 -10.56 -5.37 -2.83
C GLY A 57 -9.04 -5.28 -2.68
N ALA A 58 -8.31 -5.34 -3.80
CA ALA A 58 -6.86 -5.12 -3.80
C ALA A 58 -6.50 -3.68 -3.39
N LEU A 59 -7.27 -2.68 -3.81
CA LEU A 59 -7.07 -1.29 -3.42
C LEU A 59 -7.25 -1.08 -1.91
N ASP A 60 -8.26 -1.70 -1.32
CA ASP A 60 -8.52 -1.61 0.12
C ASP A 60 -7.42 -2.32 0.93
N ALA A 61 -6.96 -3.48 0.49
CA ALA A 61 -5.81 -4.16 1.11
C ALA A 61 -4.54 -3.31 1.09
N LEU A 62 -4.28 -2.60 -0.01
CA LEU A 62 -3.16 -1.68 -0.15
C LEU A 62 -3.27 -0.47 0.79
N ARG A 63 -4.47 0.10 0.95
CA ARG A 63 -4.72 1.22 1.88
C ARG A 63 -4.49 0.77 3.33
N ASN A 64 -5.00 -0.40 3.71
CA ASN A 64 -4.76 -0.97 5.02
C ASN A 64 -3.26 -1.17 5.30
N ALA A 65 -2.50 -1.69 4.32
CA ALA A 65 -1.06 -1.85 4.45
C ALA A 65 -0.33 -0.51 4.62
N GLN A 66 -0.76 0.54 3.91
CA GLN A 66 -0.21 1.89 4.04
C GLN A 66 -0.46 2.47 5.45
N GLU A 67 -1.67 2.32 5.99
CA GLU A 67 -2.00 2.75 7.36
C GLU A 67 -1.14 2.05 8.41
N GLN A 68 -0.92 0.73 8.26
CA GLN A 68 -0.03 -0.01 9.16
C GLN A 68 1.41 0.51 9.08
N LEU A 69 1.93 0.78 7.88
CA LEU A 69 3.26 1.37 7.69
C LEU A 69 3.39 2.75 8.36
N GLU A 70 2.36 3.59 8.29
CA GLU A 70 2.33 4.89 8.96
C GLU A 70 2.34 4.74 10.49
N MET A 71 1.60 3.77 11.04
CA MET A 71 1.63 3.44 12.47
C MET A 71 3.03 3.00 12.92
N PHE A 72 3.70 2.14 12.15
CA PHE A 72 5.08 1.72 12.43
C PHE A 72 6.04 2.91 12.43
N GLN A 73 5.93 3.80 11.44
CA GLN A 73 6.76 5.00 11.36
C GLN A 73 6.55 5.94 12.56
N ALA A 74 5.30 6.13 12.99
CA ALA A 74 4.97 6.93 14.16
C ALA A 74 5.53 6.30 15.45
N ALA A 75 5.41 4.98 15.60
CA ALA A 75 5.92 4.24 16.76
C ALA A 75 7.45 4.35 16.89
N VAL A 76 8.18 4.37 15.76
CA VAL A 76 9.63 4.56 15.78
C VAL A 76 10.03 6.01 15.99
N LYS A 77 9.37 6.97 15.36
CA LYS A 77 9.63 8.41 15.64
C LYS A 77 9.49 8.73 17.12
N LYS A 78 8.51 8.13 17.81
CA LYS A 78 8.31 8.28 19.26
C LYS A 78 9.42 7.64 20.12
N ARG A 79 10.20 6.70 19.57
CA ARG A 79 11.31 6.02 20.28
C ARG A 79 12.67 6.68 20.03
N GLY A 80 12.79 7.51 18.99
CA GLY A 80 14.00 8.29 18.68
C GLY A 80 13.99 9.73 19.24
N ALA A 81 12.88 10.16 19.86
CA ALA A 81 12.73 11.41 20.60
C ALA A 81 12.90 11.17 22.10
#